data_AF-A0A5Q4FVD7-F1
#
_entry.id   AF-A0A5Q4FVD7-F1
#
_cell.length_a   1.000
_cell.length_b   1.000
_cell.length_c   1.000
_cell.angle_alpha   90.00
_cell.angle_beta   90.00
_cell.angle_gamma   90.00
#
_symmetry.space_group_name_H-M   'P 1'
#
loop_
_entity.id
_entity.type
_entity.pdbx_description
1 polymer ?
#
loop_
_entity_poly.entity_id
_entity_poly.type
_entity_poly.pdbx_seq_one_letter_code
_entity_poly.pdbx_strand_id
1 'polypeptide(L)'
;MFPRAAAALLRDAFDHDAMHVGEVGLSGADDLTVATVARSERRAVVTENVSDYAAETDLVLVCVLKRKLPSGGAQARALAELLDRWATDNPDPYVGQHWPT
;
A
#
# COMPACT_ATOMS: atom_id res chain seq x y z
N MET A 1 10.35 -0.97 -4.08
CA MET A 1 9.33 0.07 -3.83
C MET A 1 8.31 0.12 -4.97
N PHE A 2 7.04 0.41 -4.70
CA PHE A 2 6.03 0.63 -5.73
C PHE A 2 6.18 2.03 -6.37
N PRO A 3 5.58 2.29 -7.54
CA PRO A 3 5.64 3.61 -8.17
C PRO A 3 4.87 4.67 -7.35
N ARG A 4 5.49 5.82 -7.08
CA ARG A 4 4.84 7.00 -6.45
C ARG A 4 3.54 7.41 -7.16
N ALA A 5 3.51 7.27 -8.48
CA ALA A 5 2.35 7.60 -9.30
C ALA A 5 1.09 6.80 -8.95
N ALA A 6 1.21 5.62 -8.31
CA ALA A 6 0.04 4.87 -7.86
C ALA A 6 -0.73 5.60 -6.75
N ALA A 7 -0.01 6.21 -5.79
CA ALA A 7 -0.64 7.00 -4.73
C ALA A 7 -1.33 8.25 -5.28
N ALA A 8 -0.71 8.92 -6.26
CA ALA A 8 -1.34 10.03 -6.98
C ALA A 8 -2.62 9.60 -7.70
N LEU A 9 -2.60 8.49 -8.43
CA LEU A 9 -3.79 7.97 -9.11
C LEU A 9 -4.90 7.58 -8.13
N LEU A 10 -4.57 6.97 -6.99
CA LEU A 10 -5.54 6.65 -5.94
C LEU A 10 -6.27 7.90 -5.43
N ARG A 11 -5.54 9.00 -5.20
CA ARG A 11 -6.14 10.27 -4.80
C ARG A 11 -6.94 10.90 -5.93
N ASP A 12 -6.33 11.06 -7.10
CA ASP A 12 -6.85 11.93 -8.16
C ASP A 12 -7.98 11.26 -8.97
N ALA A 13 -7.92 9.94 -9.14
CA ALA A 13 -8.86 9.20 -9.99
C ALA A 13 -9.88 8.37 -9.19
N PHE A 14 -9.55 7.98 -7.96
CA PHE A 14 -10.35 7.06 -7.16
C PHE A 14 -10.77 7.60 -5.79
N ASP A 15 -10.41 8.86 -5.46
CA ASP A 15 -10.79 9.55 -4.22
C ASP A 15 -10.38 8.84 -2.92
N HIS A 16 -9.27 8.08 -2.96
CA HIS A 16 -8.70 7.44 -1.77
C HIS A 16 -7.65 8.32 -1.08
N ASP A 17 -7.65 8.32 0.26
CA ASP A 17 -6.55 8.90 1.05
C ASP A 17 -5.31 7.98 1.00
N ALA A 18 -4.50 8.18 -0.03
CA ALA A 18 -3.28 7.41 -0.27
C ALA A 18 -2.03 8.30 -0.25
N MET A 19 -0.93 7.76 0.27
CA MET A 19 0.37 8.42 0.25
C MET A 19 1.48 7.42 -0.04
N HIS A 20 2.49 7.86 -0.78
CA HIS A 20 3.71 7.10 -0.98
C HIS A 20 4.75 7.49 0.07
N VAL A 21 5.54 6.55 0.59
CA VAL A 21 6.59 6.83 1.62
C VAL A 21 7.53 7.97 1.21
N GLY A 22 7.85 8.07 -0.08
CA GLY A 22 8.65 9.18 -0.60
C GLY A 22 7.94 10.53 -0.78
N GLU A 23 6.62 10.62 -0.60
CA GLU A 23 5.87 11.88 -0.48
C GLU A 23 5.92 12.45 0.94
N VAL A 24 6.05 11.58 1.94
CA VAL A 24 5.95 11.94 3.37
C VAL A 24 7.30 11.88 4.10
N GLY A 25 8.41 11.92 3.36
CA GLY A 25 9.75 11.94 3.97
C GLY A 25 10.20 10.61 4.59
N LEU A 26 9.48 9.51 4.36
CA LEU A 26 9.80 8.16 4.83
C LEU A 26 10.64 7.37 3.81
N SER A 27 11.15 8.02 2.76
CA SER A 27 12.09 7.39 1.81
C SER A 27 13.32 6.87 2.55
N GLY A 28 13.54 5.55 2.53
CA GLY A 28 14.69 4.93 3.19
C GLY A 28 14.55 4.75 4.70
N ALA A 29 13.40 5.09 5.27
CA ALA A 29 13.07 4.69 6.63
C ALA A 29 12.98 3.15 6.73
N ASP A 30 13.25 2.61 7.92
CA ASP A 30 13.03 1.19 8.17
C ASP A 30 11.53 0.86 8.26
N ASP A 31 11.21 -0.43 8.12
CA ASP A 31 9.83 -0.91 8.10
C ASP A 31 9.11 -0.65 9.43
N LEU A 32 9.83 -0.64 10.56
CA LEU A 32 9.28 -0.31 11.87
C LEU A 32 8.80 1.15 11.94
N THR A 33 9.53 2.07 11.34
CA THR A 33 9.17 3.48 11.26
C THR A 33 7.94 3.66 10.37
N VAL A 34 7.91 3.01 9.20
CA VAL A 34 6.74 3.02 8.30
C VAL A 34 5.51 2.45 9.01
N ALA A 35 5.67 1.31 9.68
CA ALA A 35 4.64 0.67 10.50
C ALA A 35 4.10 1.60 11.59
N THR A 36 4.99 2.28 12.31
CA THR A 36 4.61 3.20 13.39
C THR A 36 3.77 4.37 12.87
N VAL A 37 4.16 4.96 11.74
CA VAL A 37 3.36 6.03 11.10
C VAL A 37 2.01 5.50 10.67
N ALA A 38 1.98 4.36 9.97
CA ALA A 38 0.74 3.74 9.51
C ALA A 38 -0.24 3.45 10.66
N ARG A 39 0.27 2.95 11.80
CA ARG A 39 -0.54 2.74 13.02
C ARG A 39 -1.09 4.05 13.57
N SER A 40 -0.22 5.05 13.74
CA SER A 40 -0.61 6.34 14.30
C SER A 40 -1.68 7.06 13.47
N GLU A 41 -1.65 6.86 12.15
CA GLU A 41 -2.57 7.48 11.21
C GLU A 41 -3.73 6.57 10.80
N ARG A 42 -3.82 5.34 11.34
CA ARG A 42 -4.82 4.32 11.00
C ARG A 42 -4.88 4.01 9.50
N ARG A 43 -3.72 3.76 8.91
CA ARG A 43 -3.55 3.48 7.48
C ARG A 43 -3.17 2.03 7.21
N ALA A 44 -3.60 1.51 6.07
CA ALA A 44 -3.08 0.27 5.53
C ALA A 44 -1.68 0.48 4.92
N VAL A 45 -0.79 -0.49 5.11
CA VAL A 45 0.54 -0.52 4.48
C VAL A 45 0.49 -1.39 3.24
N VAL A 46 0.88 -0.85 2.08
CA VAL A 46 0.99 -1.62 0.84
C VAL A 46 2.44 -2.06 0.65
N THR A 47 2.68 -3.37 0.61
CA THR A 47 4.03 -3.94 0.46
C THR A 47 4.07 -5.12 -0.50
N GLU A 48 5.24 -5.35 -1.09
CA GLU A 48 5.56 -6.63 -1.76
C GLU A 48 6.31 -7.58 -0.80
N ASN A 49 7.03 -7.03 0.17
CA ASN A 49 7.89 -7.78 1.07
C ASN A 49 7.19 -7.99 2.41
N VAL A 50 6.42 -9.07 2.50
CA VAL A 50 5.64 -9.38 3.71
C VAL A 50 6.54 -9.75 4.90
N SER A 51 7.71 -10.35 4.62
CA SER A 51 8.70 -10.73 5.63
C SER A 51 9.19 -9.55 6.48
N ASP A 52 9.26 -8.37 5.87
CA ASP A 52 9.79 -7.17 6.49
C ASP A 52 8.85 -6.66 7.61
N TYR A 53 7.58 -7.07 7.58
CA TYR A 53 6.54 -6.72 8.54
C TYR A 53 6.13 -7.91 9.43
N ALA A 54 6.90 -9.00 9.44
CA ALA A 54 6.51 -10.24 10.16
C ALA A 54 6.36 -10.06 11.68
N ALA A 55 7.02 -9.05 12.26
CA ALA A 55 6.92 -8.72 13.68
C ALA A 55 5.75 -7.78 14.01
N GLU A 56 5.12 -7.16 13.00
CA GLU A 56 4.01 -6.23 13.20
C GLU A 56 2.69 -7.01 13.34
N THR A 57 1.92 -6.75 14.39
CA THR A 57 0.71 -7.53 14.72
C THR A 57 -0.58 -6.72 14.68
N ASP A 58 -0.47 -5.41 14.54
CA ASP A 58 -1.53 -4.41 14.66
C ASP A 58 -1.61 -3.51 13.42
N LEU A 59 -1.34 -4.09 12.24
CA LEU A 59 -1.40 -3.42 10.95
C LEU A 59 -2.35 -4.12 9.96
N VAL A 60 -3.02 -3.31 9.14
CA VAL A 60 -3.60 -3.78 7.88
C VAL A 60 -2.48 -3.79 6.83
N LEU A 61 -2.06 -4.97 6.40
CA LEU A 61 -0.95 -5.16 5.47
C LEU A 61 -1.48 -5.67 4.13
N VAL A 62 -1.44 -4.83 3.10
CA VAL A 62 -1.89 -5.17 1.75
C VAL A 62 -0.71 -5.65 0.92
N CYS A 63 -0.70 -6.94 0.63
CA CYS A 63 0.39 -7.66 0.01
C CYS A 63 0.17 -7.76 -1.50
N VAL A 64 0.92 -6.97 -2.29
CA VAL A 64 0.83 -6.99 -3.75
C VAL A 64 2.15 -7.48 -4.35
N LEU A 65 2.08 -8.48 -5.22
CA LEU A 65 3.26 -8.99 -5.91
C LEU A 65 3.49 -8.22 -7.22
N LYS A 66 4.64 -7.55 -7.39
CA LYS A 66 4.91 -6.77 -8.61
C LYS A 66 4.91 -7.64 -9.86
N ARG A 67 5.30 -8.92 -9.74
CA ARG A 67 5.23 -9.89 -10.84
C ARG A 67 3.82 -10.15 -11.36
N LYS A 68 2.78 -9.76 -10.61
CA LYS A 68 1.37 -9.82 -11.03
C LYS A 68 0.89 -8.52 -11.67
N LEU A 69 1.70 -7.48 -11.67
CA LEU A 69 1.41 -6.21 -12.33
C LEU A 69 2.09 -6.15 -13.70
N PRO A 70 1.53 -5.38 -14.66
CA PRO A 70 2.22 -5.05 -15.89
C PRO A 70 3.57 -4.39 -15.61
N SER A 71 4.56 -4.67 -16.46
CA SER A 71 5.87 -4.04 -16.40
C SER A 71 5.85 -2.62 -17.00
N GLY A 72 6.84 -1.81 -16.63
CA GLY A 72 7.01 -0.46 -17.17
C GLY A 72 5.93 0.52 -16.72
N GLY A 73 5.59 1.48 -17.60
CA GLY A 73 4.74 2.63 -17.27
C GLY A 73 3.31 2.27 -16.84
N ALA A 74 2.81 1.09 -17.19
CA ALA A 74 1.46 0.64 -16.82
C ALA A 74 1.35 0.16 -15.36
N GLN A 75 2.47 -0.10 -14.67
CA GLN A 75 2.47 -0.66 -13.32
C GLN A 75 1.71 0.21 -12.32
N ALA A 76 1.89 1.53 -12.38
CA ALA A 76 1.28 2.46 -11.43
C ALA A 76 -0.25 2.43 -11.50
N ARG A 77 -0.79 2.44 -12.72
CA ARG A 77 -2.23 2.40 -12.96
C ARG A 77 -2.84 1.07 -12.53
N ALA A 78 -2.21 -0.04 -12.90
CA ALA A 78 -2.69 -1.36 -12.51
C ALA A 78 -2.67 -1.56 -10.99
N LEU A 79 -1.65 -1.04 -10.29
CA LEU A 79 -1.61 -1.06 -8.83
C LEU A 79 -2.76 -0.23 -8.23
N ALA A 80 -3.00 0.98 -8.74
CA ALA A 80 -4.08 1.83 -8.25
C ALA A 80 -5.46 1.19 -8.46
N GLU A 81 -5.73 0.64 -9.64
CA GLU A 81 -6.99 -0.07 -9.94
C GLU A 81 -7.20 -1.32 -9.06
N LEU A 82 -6.12 -2.04 -8.73
CA LEU A 82 -6.17 -3.18 -7.82
C LEU A 82 -6.53 -2.75 -6.39
N LEU A 83 -5.88 -1.68 -5.90
CA LEU A 83 -6.09 -1.16 -4.55
C LEU A 83 -7.44 -0.48 -4.39
N ASP A 84 -7.94 0.20 -5.42
CA ASP A 84 -9.27 0.79 -5.46
C ASP A 84 -10.37 -0.28 -5.27
N ARG A 85 -10.27 -1.37 -6.03
CA ARG A 85 -11.19 -2.52 -5.90
C ARG A 85 -11.11 -3.11 -4.50
N TRP A 86 -9.89 -3.36 -4.01
CA TRP A 86 -9.70 -3.90 -2.66
C TRP A 86 -10.32 -3.00 -1.59
N ALA A 87 -10.09 -1.69 -1.64
CA ALA A 87 -10.64 -0.75 -0.67
C ALA A 87 -12.17 -0.69 -0.73
N THR A 88 -12.75 -0.74 -1.93
CA THR A 88 -14.21 -0.80 -2.14
C THR A 88 -14.82 -2.08 -1.54
N ASP A 89 -14.16 -3.22 -1.73
CA ASP A 89 -14.61 -4.52 -1.20
C ASP A 89 -14.35 -4.67 0.31
N ASN A 90 -13.49 -3.83 0.89
CA ASN A 90 -13.06 -3.90 2.29
C ASN A 90 -13.17 -2.53 2.98
N PRO A 91 -14.40 -2.02 3.22
CA PRO A 91 -14.59 -0.70 3.85
C PRO A 91 -14.14 -0.66 5.32
N ASP A 92 -14.04 -1.81 5.97
CA ASP A 92 -13.49 -1.99 7.32
C ASP A 92 -12.55 -3.21 7.35
N PRO A 93 -11.31 -3.06 6.84
CA PRO A 93 -10.40 -4.18 6.69
C PRO A 93 -9.90 -4.68 8.05
N TYR A 94 -9.90 -6.00 8.25
CA TYR A 94 -9.34 -6.60 9.45
C TYR A 94 -7.83 -6.37 9.55
N VAL A 95 -7.33 -6.31 10.79
CA VAL A 95 -5.89 -6.28 11.09
C VAL A 95 -5.23 -7.59 10.67
N GLY A 96 -4.23 -7.51 9.80
CA GLY A 96 -3.54 -8.64 9.24
C GLY A 96 -3.30 -8.49 7.73
N GLN A 97 -2.99 -9.61 7.09
CA GLN A 97 -2.59 -9.62 5.69
C GLN A 97 -3.80 -9.70 4.75
N HIS A 98 -3.76 -8.90 3.69
CA HIS A 98 -4.71 -8.86 2.59
C HIS A 98 -3.98 -9.16 1.28
N TRP A 99 -4.56 -9.99 0.42
CA TRP A 99 -3.95 -10.45 -0.83
C TRP A 99 -4.89 -10.20 -2.02
N PRO A 100 -5.05 -8.94 -2.45
CA PRO A 100 -5.95 -8.61 -3.55
C PRO A 100 -5.44 -9.19 -4.88
N THR A 101 -6.38 -9.61 -5.73
CA THR A 101 -6.12 -10.28 -7.02
C THR A 101 -6.76 -9.56 -8.20
#